data_AF-A0A7J8GND0-F1
#
_entry.id   AF-A0A7J8GND0-F1
#
_cell.length_a   1.000
_cell.length_b   1.000
_cell.length_c   1.000
_cell.angle_alpha   90.00
_cell.angle_beta   90.00
_cell.angle_gamma   90.00
#
_symmetry.space_group_name_H-M   'P 1'
#
loop_
_entity.id
_entity.type
_entity.pdbx_description
1 polymer ?
#
loop_
_entity_poly.entity_id
_entity_poly.type
_entity_poly.pdbx_seq_one_letter_code
_entity_poly.pdbx_strand_id
1 'polypeptide(L)'
;MLVGSMLDDKDNSVKIQALNALKAFSGIRKFRLKIQEHFIKVLELTSTIWDSELHIAGLRLLNNLPLPDFVYPQLRRVMPALMEILQSDCILAQVQAVRLLSYVAQKNDLLYDILNCQVHANFLNLFQSTQPGSLLFEVLVFAERLSEGRNTPHYRAVKWHYNEQSLHEALFGDQSRLADRLLALVIHPEEEVQIQACKVIVSLQCPQDVRVQPSFCQTSRSYFNNGE
;
A
#
# COMPACT_ATOMS: atom_id res chain seq x y z
N MET A 1 5.44 8.07 30.19
CA MET A 1 5.61 9.47 29.72
C MET A 1 4.27 10.16 29.95
N LEU A 2 4.22 11.29 30.66
CA LEU A 2 2.95 11.95 31.04
C LEU A 2 2.03 12.25 29.83
N VAL A 3 2.61 12.48 28.66
CA VAL A 3 1.87 12.71 27.41
C VAL A 3 1.15 11.44 26.90
N GLY A 4 1.71 10.25 27.14
CA GLY A 4 1.12 9.00 26.66
C GLY A 4 -0.22 8.66 27.32
N SER A 5 -0.41 9.02 28.59
CA SER A 5 -1.69 8.83 29.30
C SER A 5 -2.81 9.74 28.78
N MET A 6 -2.46 10.83 28.08
CA MET A 6 -3.45 11.73 27.47
C MET A 6 -4.13 11.12 26.25
N LEU A 7 -3.64 9.98 25.75
CA LEU A 7 -4.31 9.21 24.69
C LEU A 7 -5.62 8.56 25.15
N ASP A 8 -5.83 8.43 26.47
CA ASP A 8 -7.05 7.90 27.08
C ASP A 8 -8.03 9.00 27.52
N ASP A 9 -7.72 10.28 27.22
CA ASP A 9 -8.61 11.40 27.55
C ASP A 9 -9.96 11.26 26.82
N LYS A 10 -11.04 11.81 27.38
CA LYS A 10 -12.34 11.79 26.72
C LYS A 10 -12.40 12.76 25.55
N ASP A 11 -11.71 13.89 25.64
CA ASP A 11 -11.65 14.92 24.62
C ASP A 11 -10.71 14.52 23.47
N ASN A 12 -11.21 14.61 22.23
CA ASN A 12 -10.40 14.33 21.04
C ASN A 12 -9.32 15.38 20.81
N SER A 13 -9.57 16.64 21.18
CA SER A 13 -8.57 17.70 21.04
C SER A 13 -7.32 17.42 21.88
N VAL A 14 -7.50 16.91 23.11
CA VAL A 14 -6.42 16.48 24.00
C VAL A 14 -5.64 15.31 23.40
N LYS A 15 -6.35 14.29 22.86
CA LYS A 15 -5.70 13.17 22.15
C LYS A 15 -4.87 13.65 20.96
N ILE A 16 -5.41 14.56 20.13
CA ILE A 16 -4.73 15.11 18.96
C ILE A 16 -3.45 15.86 19.36
N GLN A 17 -3.53 16.71 20.39
CA GLN A 17 -2.36 17.41 20.93
C GLN A 17 -1.31 16.43 21.46
N ALA A 18 -1.73 15.38 22.17
CA ALA A 18 -0.85 14.33 22.65
C ALA A 18 -0.15 13.59 21.51
N LEU A 19 -0.87 13.20 20.46
CA LEU A 19 -0.32 12.55 19.26
C LEU A 19 0.72 13.43 18.58
N ASN A 20 0.42 14.73 18.39
CA ASN A 20 1.36 15.68 17.80
C ASN A 20 2.62 15.89 18.66
N ALA A 21 2.47 15.96 19.99
CA ALA A 21 3.59 16.04 20.91
C ALA A 21 4.46 14.77 20.86
N LEU A 22 3.85 13.58 20.91
CA LEU A 22 4.55 12.30 20.76
C LEU A 22 5.29 12.23 19.42
N LYS A 23 4.68 12.71 18.33
CA LYS A 23 5.32 12.80 17.01
C LYS A 23 6.54 13.73 17.01
N ALA A 24 6.49 14.85 17.72
CA ALA A 24 7.64 15.75 17.84
C ALA A 24 8.83 15.07 18.54
N PHE A 25 8.56 14.23 19.54
CA PHE A 25 9.59 13.52 20.30
C PHE A 25 10.06 12.20 19.66
N SER A 26 9.33 11.60 18.71
CA SER A 26 9.69 10.30 18.12
C SER A 26 10.95 10.33 17.24
N GLY A 27 11.37 11.52 16.80
CA GLY A 27 12.68 11.74 16.17
C GLY A 27 13.85 11.51 17.12
N ILE A 28 13.66 11.67 18.44
CA ILE A 28 14.71 11.53 19.45
C ILE A 28 14.83 10.06 19.87
N ARG A 29 15.98 9.43 19.59
CA ARG A 29 16.23 7.99 19.84
C ARG A 29 15.88 7.55 21.26
N LYS A 30 16.18 8.38 22.27
CA LYS A 30 15.90 8.09 23.70
C LYS A 30 14.40 7.95 24.01
N PHE A 31 13.55 8.70 23.31
CA PHE A 31 12.10 8.68 23.54
C PHE A 31 11.37 7.72 22.62
N ARG A 32 11.92 7.44 21.44
CA ARG A 32 11.31 6.56 20.44
C ARG A 32 10.85 5.21 21.00
N LEU A 33 11.70 4.52 21.77
CA LEU A 33 11.36 3.22 22.36
C LEU A 33 10.13 3.31 23.29
N LYS A 34 10.09 4.33 24.15
CA LYS A 34 8.94 4.55 25.04
C LYS A 34 7.67 4.95 24.29
N ILE A 35 7.81 5.67 23.17
CA ILE A 35 6.67 6.06 22.34
C ILE A 35 6.11 4.84 21.59
N GLN A 36 6.96 3.89 21.18
CA GLN A 36 6.52 2.65 20.55
C GLN A 36 5.65 1.76 21.44
N GLU A 37 5.75 1.89 22.78
CA GLU A 37 4.85 1.20 23.71
C GLU A 37 3.38 1.60 23.48
N HIS A 38 3.12 2.78 22.92
CA HIS A 38 1.78 3.27 22.60
C HIS A 38 1.31 2.91 21.18
N PHE A 39 2.08 2.17 20.37
CA PHE A 39 1.76 1.92 18.96
C PHE A 39 0.37 1.29 18.76
N ILE A 40 0.04 0.25 19.55
CA ILE A 40 -1.26 -0.42 19.49
C ILE A 40 -2.38 0.57 19.81
N LYS A 41 -2.22 1.40 20.84
CA LYS A 41 -3.21 2.40 21.23
C LYS A 41 -3.42 3.45 20.13
N VAL A 42 -2.34 3.91 19.49
CA VAL A 42 -2.43 4.87 18.39
C VAL A 42 -3.15 4.25 17.19
N LEU A 43 -2.87 2.99 16.85
CA LEU A 43 -3.62 2.27 15.81
C LEU A 43 -5.10 2.14 16.17
N GLU A 44 -5.42 1.75 17.39
CA GLU A 44 -6.79 1.62 17.88
C GLU A 44 -7.56 2.95 17.74
N LEU A 45 -7.01 4.04 18.28
CA LEU A 45 -7.61 5.38 18.18
C LEU A 45 -7.85 5.79 16.72
N THR A 46 -6.82 5.62 15.88
CA THR A 46 -6.89 5.95 14.45
C THR A 46 -7.95 5.11 13.71
N SER A 47 -8.18 3.88 14.14
CA SER A 47 -9.15 2.97 13.50
C SER A 47 -10.57 3.09 14.03
N THR A 48 -10.79 3.78 15.15
CA THR A 48 -12.07 3.81 15.87
C THR A 48 -12.70 5.19 15.93
N ILE A 49 -11.90 6.25 16.00
CA ILE A 49 -12.40 7.63 16.10
C ILE A 49 -12.33 8.27 14.72
N TRP A 50 -13.51 8.52 14.12
CA TRP A 50 -13.62 9.07 12.77
C TRP A 50 -13.49 10.60 12.75
N ASP A 51 -12.29 11.09 13.03
CA ASP A 51 -11.92 12.50 13.04
C ASP A 51 -10.69 12.71 12.16
N SER A 52 -10.78 13.63 11.19
CA SER A 52 -9.72 13.84 10.20
C SER A 52 -8.41 14.35 10.83
N GLU A 53 -8.49 15.22 11.83
CA GLU A 53 -7.29 15.73 12.51
C GLU A 53 -6.63 14.63 13.34
N LEU A 54 -7.45 13.78 13.98
CA LEU A 54 -6.96 12.60 14.70
C LEU A 54 -6.31 11.60 13.75
N HIS A 55 -6.91 11.29 12.60
CA HIS A 55 -6.31 10.44 11.59
C HIS A 55 -4.95 10.98 11.15
N ILE A 56 -4.87 12.28 10.82
CA ILE A 56 -3.61 12.93 10.43
C ILE A 56 -2.57 12.82 11.55
N ALA A 57 -2.91 13.19 12.78
CA ALA A 57 -1.97 13.18 13.90
C ALA A 57 -1.49 11.76 14.24
N GLY A 58 -2.41 10.80 14.28
CA GLY A 58 -2.15 9.39 14.57
C GLY A 58 -1.26 8.75 13.51
N LEU A 59 -1.64 8.87 12.23
CA LEU A 59 -0.88 8.28 11.13
C LEU A 59 0.50 8.93 10.95
N ARG A 60 0.64 10.25 11.18
CA ARG A 60 1.96 10.92 11.18
C ARG A 60 2.89 10.38 12.26
N LEU A 61 2.36 10.07 13.44
CA LEU A 61 3.13 9.43 14.50
C LEU A 61 3.55 8.02 14.08
N LEU A 62 2.60 7.20 13.59
CA LEU A 62 2.84 5.82 13.17
C LEU A 62 3.91 5.73 12.06
N ASN A 63 3.81 6.57 11.03
CA ASN A 63 4.78 6.66 9.94
C ASN A 63 6.19 7.07 10.40
N ASN A 64 6.32 7.71 11.56
CA ASN A 64 7.62 8.14 12.10
C ASN A 64 8.22 7.14 13.10
N LEU A 65 7.54 6.03 13.37
CA LEU A 65 8.01 4.97 14.25
C LEU A 65 8.42 3.74 13.44
N PRO A 66 9.50 3.04 13.82
CA PRO A 66 9.76 1.73 13.27
C PRO A 66 8.61 0.80 13.68
N LEU A 67 8.11 0.02 12.73
CA LEU A 67 7.06 -0.96 12.99
C LEU A 67 7.58 -2.11 13.84
N PRO A 68 7.06 -2.33 15.07
CA PRO A 68 7.45 -3.47 15.90
C PRO A 68 6.76 -4.76 15.46
N ASP A 69 7.43 -5.91 15.60
CA ASP A 69 6.88 -7.21 15.19
C ASP A 69 5.61 -7.63 15.96
N PHE A 70 5.46 -7.19 17.21
CA PHE A 70 4.27 -7.51 18.01
C PHE A 70 2.98 -6.83 17.51
N VAL A 71 3.09 -5.85 16.61
CA VAL A 71 1.94 -5.06 16.13
C VAL A 71 1.18 -5.74 14.98
N TYR A 72 1.80 -6.68 14.27
CA TYR A 72 1.21 -7.28 13.06
C TYR A 72 -0.21 -7.86 13.25
N PRO A 73 -0.53 -8.56 14.35
CA PRO A 73 -1.90 -9.00 14.60
C PRO A 73 -2.92 -7.86 14.69
N GLN A 74 -2.52 -6.73 15.30
CA GLN A 74 -3.39 -5.55 15.40
C GLN A 74 -3.52 -4.85 14.04
N LEU A 75 -2.42 -4.73 13.27
CA LEU A 75 -2.46 -4.17 11.92
C LEU A 75 -3.45 -4.92 11.02
N ARG A 76 -3.45 -6.25 11.06
CA ARG A 76 -4.42 -7.06 10.30
C ARG A 76 -5.86 -6.73 10.67
N ARG A 77 -6.14 -6.48 11.96
CA ARG A 77 -7.49 -6.12 12.44
C ARG A 77 -7.92 -4.72 12.00
N VAL A 78 -7.00 -3.75 12.02
CA VAL A 78 -7.32 -2.35 11.66
C VAL A 78 -7.16 -2.05 10.17
N MET A 79 -6.66 -3.00 9.38
CA MET A 79 -6.41 -2.84 7.94
C MET A 79 -7.62 -2.27 7.17
N PRO A 80 -8.86 -2.77 7.39
CA PRO A 80 -10.02 -2.23 6.70
C PRO A 80 -10.26 -0.74 7.03
N ALA A 81 -10.08 -0.34 8.30
CA ALA A 81 -10.22 1.05 8.70
C ALA A 81 -9.14 1.94 8.08
N LEU A 82 -7.89 1.46 7.97
CA LEU A 82 -6.82 2.19 7.27
C LEU A 82 -7.13 2.35 5.77
N MET A 83 -7.71 1.32 5.14
CA MET A 83 -8.17 1.39 3.75
C MET A 83 -9.33 2.38 3.60
N GLU A 84 -10.23 2.44 4.56
CA GLU A 84 -11.34 3.40 4.57
C GLU A 84 -10.82 4.86 4.71
N ILE A 85 -9.81 5.10 5.55
CA ILE A 85 -9.17 6.43 5.66
C ILE A 85 -8.53 6.86 4.34
N LEU A 86 -7.88 5.93 3.62
CA LEU A 86 -7.31 6.19 2.29
C LEU A 86 -8.40 6.60 1.26
N GLN A 87 -9.62 6.15 1.45
CA GLN A 87 -10.75 6.45 0.56
C GLN A 87 -11.59 7.65 1.03
N SER A 88 -11.19 8.32 2.10
CA SER A 88 -11.84 9.54 2.60
C SER A 88 -11.53 10.78 1.74
N ASP A 89 -12.30 11.85 1.91
CA ASP A 89 -12.08 13.11 1.18
C ASP A 89 -10.96 14.00 1.78
N CYS A 90 -10.23 13.52 2.79
CA CYS A 90 -9.18 14.28 3.46
C CYS A 90 -7.79 13.93 2.89
N ILE A 91 -7.32 14.68 1.90
CA ILE A 91 -6.02 14.48 1.21
C ILE A 91 -4.86 14.22 2.18
N LEU A 92 -4.77 15.01 3.26
CA LEU A 92 -3.71 14.84 4.25
C LEU A 92 -3.80 13.50 4.97
N ALA A 93 -5.00 13.05 5.35
CA ALA A 93 -5.19 11.74 5.96
C ALA A 93 -4.89 10.61 4.96
N GLN A 94 -5.34 10.76 3.70
CA GLN A 94 -5.07 9.81 2.61
C GLN A 94 -3.57 9.60 2.42
N VAL A 95 -2.79 10.69 2.30
CA VAL A 95 -1.32 10.66 2.17
C VAL A 95 -0.67 9.91 3.33
N GLN A 96 -1.12 10.12 4.57
CA GLN A 96 -0.54 9.42 5.71
C GLN A 96 -0.95 7.95 5.77
N ALA A 97 -2.18 7.62 5.40
CA ALA A 97 -2.68 6.24 5.37
C ALA A 97 -1.93 5.42 4.31
N VAL A 98 -1.80 5.95 3.09
CA VAL A 98 -1.12 5.27 1.99
C VAL A 98 0.37 5.04 2.26
N ARG A 99 1.04 5.97 2.95
CA ARG A 99 2.43 5.80 3.39
C ARG A 99 2.59 4.62 4.34
N LEU A 100 1.69 4.50 5.32
CA LEU A 100 1.71 3.40 6.27
C LEU A 100 1.43 2.07 5.56
N LEU A 101 0.40 2.03 4.72
CA LEU A 101 0.04 0.84 3.93
C LEU A 101 1.17 0.41 2.98
N SER A 102 1.86 1.36 2.34
CA SER A 102 3.03 1.10 1.49
C SER A 102 4.21 0.54 2.28
N TYR A 103 4.44 1.03 3.49
CA TYR A 103 5.46 0.50 4.38
C TYR A 103 5.13 -0.94 4.81
N VAL A 104 3.87 -1.19 5.15
CA VAL A 104 3.40 -2.52 5.55
C VAL A 104 3.43 -3.53 4.38
N ALA A 105 3.08 -3.10 3.16
CA ALA A 105 3.09 -3.95 1.97
C ALA A 105 4.48 -4.56 1.68
N GLN A 106 5.56 -3.85 1.98
CA GLN A 106 6.94 -4.32 1.77
C GLN A 106 7.34 -5.48 2.68
N LYS A 107 6.64 -5.71 3.79
CA LYS A 107 6.95 -6.78 4.74
C LYS A 107 6.39 -8.13 4.29
N ASN A 108 5.65 -8.19 3.18
CA ASN A 108 5.00 -9.36 2.56
C ASN A 108 3.97 -10.11 3.43
N ASP A 109 4.14 -10.20 4.75
CA ASP A 109 3.28 -10.95 5.68
C ASP A 109 1.81 -10.46 5.73
N LEU A 110 1.59 -9.21 5.33
CA LEU A 110 0.28 -8.55 5.31
C LEU A 110 -0.18 -8.20 3.89
N LEU A 111 0.56 -8.63 2.86
CA LEU A 111 0.27 -8.27 1.48
C LEU A 111 -1.10 -8.79 1.03
N TYR A 112 -1.41 -10.06 1.35
CA TYR A 112 -2.73 -10.64 1.07
C TYR A 112 -3.84 -9.88 1.80
N ASP A 113 -3.65 -9.56 3.07
CA ASP A 113 -4.63 -8.82 3.87
C ASP A 113 -4.92 -7.44 3.28
N ILE A 114 -3.88 -6.72 2.81
CA ILE A 114 -4.02 -5.43 2.12
C ILE A 114 -4.77 -5.60 0.80
N LEU A 115 -4.33 -6.54 -0.04
CA LEU A 115 -4.90 -6.78 -1.36
C LEU A 115 -6.36 -7.26 -1.29
N ASN A 116 -6.75 -7.94 -0.21
CA ASN A 116 -8.12 -8.42 -0.02
C ASN A 116 -9.03 -7.41 0.70
N CYS A 117 -8.53 -6.24 1.11
CA CYS A 117 -9.36 -5.19 1.69
C CYS A 117 -10.41 -4.72 0.69
N GLN A 118 -11.63 -4.47 1.17
CA GLN A 118 -12.71 -3.93 0.35
C GLN A 118 -12.42 -2.46 0.00
N VAL A 119 -12.72 -2.10 -1.24
CA VAL A 119 -12.60 -0.73 -1.74
C VAL A 119 -13.88 -0.31 -2.46
N HIS A 120 -14.14 1.00 -2.47
CA HIS A 120 -15.23 1.61 -3.20
C HIS A 120 -15.02 1.46 -4.70
N ALA A 121 -16.13 1.39 -5.45
CA ALA A 121 -16.09 1.26 -6.92
C ALA A 121 -15.31 2.39 -7.62
N ASN A 122 -15.21 3.55 -6.97
CA ASN A 122 -14.48 4.71 -7.46
C ASN A 122 -13.02 4.79 -6.95
N PHE A 123 -12.46 3.73 -6.36
CA PHE A 123 -11.09 3.71 -5.81
C PHE A 123 -10.03 4.24 -6.78
N LEU A 124 -10.15 3.92 -8.07
CA LEU A 124 -9.23 4.40 -9.11
C LEU A 124 -9.26 5.93 -9.31
N ASN A 125 -10.18 6.66 -8.67
CA ASN A 125 -10.17 8.12 -8.65
C ASN A 125 -8.95 8.70 -7.91
N LEU A 126 -8.31 7.91 -7.04
CA LEU A 126 -7.03 8.26 -6.42
C LEU A 126 -5.89 8.44 -7.42
N PHE A 127 -6.02 7.90 -8.64
CA PHE A 127 -5.04 8.00 -9.73
C PHE A 127 -5.44 9.03 -10.80
N GLN A 128 -6.46 9.87 -10.56
CA GLN A 128 -6.82 10.92 -11.52
C GLN A 128 -5.78 12.04 -11.52
N SER A 129 -5.44 12.56 -12.70
CA SER A 129 -4.48 13.67 -12.85
C SER A 129 -4.92 14.98 -12.18
N THR A 130 -6.18 15.09 -11.76
CA THR A 130 -6.71 16.22 -10.98
C THR A 130 -6.37 16.15 -9.50
N GLN A 131 -5.89 15.00 -9.01
CA GLN A 131 -5.46 14.85 -7.62
C GLN A 131 -4.17 15.64 -7.37
N PRO A 132 -3.91 16.08 -6.13
CA PRO A 132 -2.65 16.72 -5.79
C PRO A 132 -1.47 15.78 -6.06
N GLY A 133 -0.37 16.28 -6.63
CA GLY A 133 0.82 15.48 -6.93
C GLY A 133 1.40 14.75 -5.71
N SER A 134 1.32 15.37 -4.52
CA SER A 134 1.74 14.75 -3.26
C SER A 134 0.92 13.51 -2.87
N LEU A 135 -0.36 13.45 -3.24
CA LEU A 135 -1.19 12.25 -3.07
C LEU A 135 -0.91 11.24 -4.18
N LEU A 136 -0.86 11.69 -5.43
CA LEU A 136 -0.60 10.84 -6.59
C LEU A 136 0.72 10.09 -6.45
N PHE A 137 1.79 10.78 -6.08
CA PHE A 137 3.10 10.17 -5.88
C PHE A 137 3.04 9.01 -4.88
N GLU A 138 2.40 9.22 -3.74
CA GLU A 138 2.32 8.21 -2.67
C GLU A 138 1.40 7.03 -3.05
N VAL A 139 0.30 7.30 -3.75
CA VAL A 139 -0.59 6.25 -4.28
C VAL A 139 0.10 5.43 -5.38
N LEU A 140 0.94 6.06 -6.21
CA LEU A 140 1.76 5.35 -7.20
C LEU A 140 2.86 4.52 -6.53
N VAL A 141 3.53 5.04 -5.50
CA VAL A 141 4.46 4.23 -4.69
C VAL A 141 3.74 3.03 -4.10
N PHE A 142 2.53 3.21 -3.57
CA PHE A 142 1.74 2.10 -3.05
C PHE A 142 1.46 1.04 -4.11
N ALA A 143 0.99 1.45 -5.29
CA ALA A 143 0.74 0.54 -6.40
C ALA A 143 2.00 -0.23 -6.83
N GLU A 144 3.16 0.44 -6.88
CA GLU A 144 4.47 -0.19 -7.14
C GLU A 144 4.76 -1.27 -6.09
N ARG A 145 4.67 -0.96 -4.79
CA ARG A 145 4.97 -1.94 -3.73
C ARG A 145 4.02 -3.13 -3.73
N LEU A 146 2.74 -2.92 -4.03
CA LEU A 146 1.79 -4.01 -4.19
C LEU A 146 2.14 -4.90 -5.40
N SER A 147 2.52 -4.28 -6.52
CA SER A 147 2.96 -4.99 -7.72
C SER A 147 4.24 -5.79 -7.49
N GLU A 148 5.26 -5.19 -6.88
CA GLU A 148 6.51 -5.86 -6.51
C GLU A 148 6.28 -7.05 -5.57
N GLY A 149 5.48 -6.84 -4.51
CA GLY A 149 5.12 -7.88 -3.55
C GLY A 149 4.45 -9.08 -4.21
N ARG A 150 3.47 -8.82 -5.11
CA ARG A 150 2.78 -9.86 -5.90
C ARG A 150 3.74 -10.63 -6.81
N ASN A 151 4.82 -9.99 -7.24
CA ASN A 151 5.82 -10.57 -8.12
C ASN A 151 6.89 -11.39 -7.39
N THR A 152 6.88 -11.41 -6.05
CA THR A 152 7.82 -12.24 -5.29
C THR A 152 7.53 -13.74 -5.47
N PRO A 153 8.56 -14.61 -5.57
CA PRO A 153 8.36 -16.04 -5.79
C PRO A 153 7.50 -16.72 -4.72
N HIS A 154 7.67 -16.32 -3.45
CA HIS A 154 6.91 -16.85 -2.32
C HIS A 154 5.42 -16.52 -2.43
N TYR A 155 5.09 -15.30 -2.85
CA TYR A 155 3.69 -14.90 -3.00
C TYR A 155 3.05 -15.60 -4.21
N ARG A 156 3.75 -15.71 -5.34
CA ARG A 156 3.27 -16.41 -6.55
C ARG A 156 3.08 -17.91 -6.36
N ALA A 157 3.82 -18.54 -5.45
CA ALA A 157 3.71 -19.97 -5.17
C ALA A 157 2.35 -20.37 -4.57
N VAL A 158 1.59 -19.41 -4.02
CA VAL A 158 0.29 -19.64 -3.40
C VAL A 158 -0.81 -19.15 -4.33
N LYS A 159 -1.86 -19.96 -4.53
CA LYS A 159 -3.06 -19.55 -5.25
C LYS A 159 -3.99 -18.78 -4.31
N TRP A 160 -3.82 -17.47 -4.28
CA TRP A 160 -4.68 -16.55 -3.53
C TRP A 160 -6.05 -16.41 -4.17
N HIS A 161 -7.08 -16.26 -3.34
CA HIS A 161 -8.44 -15.96 -3.77
C HIS A 161 -8.83 -14.63 -3.15
N TYR A 162 -9.15 -13.64 -3.97
CA TYR A 162 -9.55 -12.31 -3.51
C TYR A 162 -11.05 -12.12 -3.65
N ASN A 163 -11.62 -11.25 -2.81
CA ASN A 163 -13.00 -10.83 -2.93
C ASN A 163 -13.22 -9.96 -4.18
N GLU A 164 -14.44 -9.96 -4.73
CA GLU A 164 -14.78 -9.19 -5.94
C GLU A 164 -14.63 -7.67 -5.76
N GLN A 165 -14.87 -7.16 -4.55
CA GLN A 165 -14.72 -5.73 -4.21
C GLN A 165 -13.36 -5.43 -3.58
N SER A 166 -12.38 -6.31 -3.77
CA SER A 166 -11.07 -6.15 -3.16
C SER A 166 -10.21 -5.10 -3.87
N LEU A 167 -9.22 -4.57 -3.15
CA LEU A 167 -8.17 -3.73 -3.72
C LEU A 167 -7.46 -4.42 -4.89
N HIS A 168 -7.23 -5.73 -4.79
CA HIS A 168 -6.66 -6.52 -5.87
C HIS A 168 -7.51 -6.42 -7.13
N GLU A 169 -8.82 -6.66 -7.04
CA GLU A 169 -9.70 -6.60 -8.21
C GLU A 169 -9.75 -5.18 -8.81
N ALA A 170 -9.80 -4.16 -7.96
CA ALA A 170 -9.79 -2.77 -8.40
C ALA A 170 -8.51 -2.36 -9.16
N LEU A 171 -7.34 -2.85 -8.73
CA LEU A 171 -6.04 -2.45 -9.30
C LEU A 171 -5.50 -3.40 -10.38
N PHE A 172 -5.75 -4.70 -10.23
CA PHE A 172 -5.11 -5.76 -11.00
C PHE A 172 -6.08 -6.81 -11.53
N GLY A 173 -7.38 -6.66 -11.27
CA GLY A 173 -8.42 -7.48 -11.85
C GLY A 173 -8.55 -7.27 -13.36
N ASP A 174 -9.22 -8.19 -14.02
CA ASP A 174 -9.37 -8.17 -15.49
C ASP A 174 -10.13 -6.94 -15.99
N GLN A 175 -11.00 -6.37 -15.16
CA GLN A 175 -11.77 -5.16 -15.45
C GLN A 175 -11.08 -3.88 -14.96
N SER A 176 -9.87 -3.97 -14.39
CA SER A 176 -9.18 -2.80 -13.87
C SER A 176 -8.78 -1.84 -14.98
N ARG A 177 -9.05 -0.55 -14.76
CA ARG A 177 -8.62 0.54 -15.64
C ARG A 177 -7.35 1.23 -15.15
N LEU A 178 -6.57 0.58 -14.29
CA LEU A 178 -5.34 1.16 -13.75
C LEU A 178 -4.37 1.58 -14.86
N ALA A 179 -4.20 0.77 -15.91
CA ALA A 179 -3.31 1.09 -17.04
C ALA A 179 -3.69 2.42 -17.73
N ASP A 180 -4.98 2.65 -18.00
CA ASP A 180 -5.47 3.92 -18.56
C ASP A 180 -5.11 5.11 -17.66
N ARG A 181 -5.28 4.94 -16.33
CA ARG A 181 -4.97 5.99 -15.34
C ARG A 181 -3.47 6.29 -15.31
N LEU A 182 -2.63 5.26 -15.33
CA LEU A 182 -1.17 5.41 -15.34
C LEU A 182 -0.68 6.12 -16.61
N LEU A 183 -1.21 5.75 -17.78
CA LEU A 183 -0.87 6.42 -19.04
C LEU A 183 -1.23 7.91 -19.02
N ALA A 184 -2.36 8.28 -18.42
CA ALA A 184 -2.72 9.69 -18.25
C ALA A 184 -1.76 10.46 -17.32
N LEU A 185 -1.11 9.78 -16.36
CA LEU A 185 -0.16 10.38 -15.43
C LEU A 185 1.26 10.55 -16.01
N VAL A 186 1.58 9.89 -17.14
CA VAL A 186 2.89 10.07 -17.81
C VAL A 186 3.09 11.50 -18.32
N ILE A 187 2.00 12.23 -18.57
CA ILE A 187 2.02 13.64 -19.00
C ILE A 187 1.66 14.62 -17.86
N HIS A 188 1.68 14.17 -16.61
CA HIS A 188 1.38 15.01 -15.45
C HIS A 188 2.42 16.15 -15.31
N PRO A 189 2.07 17.39 -14.91
CA PRO A 189 3.03 18.50 -14.85
C PRO A 189 4.22 18.29 -13.89
N GLU A 190 4.03 17.50 -12.83
CA GLU A 190 5.09 17.20 -11.85
C GLU A 190 5.93 15.99 -12.27
N GLU A 191 7.24 16.18 -12.42
CA GLU A 191 8.19 15.17 -12.88
C GLU A 191 8.24 13.92 -11.98
N GLU A 192 8.19 14.09 -10.66
CA GLU A 192 8.22 12.96 -9.71
C GLU A 192 7.03 12.00 -9.91
N VAL A 193 5.85 12.55 -10.23
CA VAL A 193 4.64 11.77 -10.53
C VAL A 193 4.81 11.00 -11.84
N GLN A 194 5.38 11.64 -12.89
CA GLN A 194 5.65 10.96 -14.16
C GLN A 194 6.60 9.78 -13.99
N ILE A 195 7.74 10.03 -13.31
CA ILE A 195 8.77 9.01 -13.07
C ILE A 195 8.16 7.83 -12.31
N GLN A 196 7.41 8.11 -11.25
CA GLN A 196 6.79 7.06 -10.45
C GLN A 196 5.71 6.30 -11.23
N ALA A 197 4.91 6.98 -12.06
CA ALA A 197 3.94 6.31 -12.93
C ALA A 197 4.62 5.35 -13.93
N CYS A 198 5.73 5.78 -14.54
CA CYS A 198 6.54 4.93 -15.41
C CYS A 198 7.07 3.69 -14.67
N LYS A 199 7.56 3.83 -13.43
CA LYS A 199 8.00 2.69 -12.62
C LYS A 199 6.88 1.68 -12.37
N VAL A 200 5.69 2.15 -12.01
CA VAL A 200 4.52 1.28 -11.83
C VAL A 200 4.18 0.56 -13.14
N ILE A 201 4.16 1.25 -14.28
CA ILE A 201 3.89 0.62 -15.58
C ILE A 201 4.89 -0.52 -15.84
N VAL A 202 6.18 -0.28 -15.60
CA VAL A 202 7.22 -1.30 -15.78
C VAL A 202 7.05 -2.45 -14.78
N SER A 203 6.67 -2.18 -13.53
CA SER A 203 6.45 -3.22 -12.51
C SER A 203 5.26 -4.14 -12.85
N LEU A 204 4.22 -3.58 -13.47
CA LEU A 204 3.06 -4.33 -13.98
C LEU A 204 3.41 -5.19 -15.18
N GLN A 205 4.27 -4.70 -16.07
CA GLN A 205 4.73 -5.38 -17.28
C GLN A 205 5.78 -6.46 -17.04
N CYS A 206 6.02 -6.90 -15.80
CA CYS A 206 7.00 -7.93 -15.50
C CYS A 206 6.38 -9.32 -15.26
N PRO A 207 5.90 -10.02 -16.31
CA PRO A 207 5.79 -11.47 -16.26
C PRO A 207 7.21 -12.03 -16.48
N GLN A 208 7.85 -12.52 -15.42
CA GLN A 208 8.84 -13.57 -15.59
C GLN A 208 8.12 -14.88 -15.94
N ASP A 209 7.63 -14.96 -17.17
CA ASP A 209 7.32 -16.20 -17.89
C ASP A 209 7.79 -16.06 -19.34
N VAL A 210 9.07 -15.72 -19.50
CA VAL A 210 9.84 -16.08 -20.70
C VAL A 210 10.68 -17.30 -20.33
N ARG A 211 10.04 -18.48 -20.28
CA ARG A 211 10.59 -19.86 -20.27
C ARG A 211 9.43 -20.80 -19.89
N VAL A 212 8.97 -21.78 -20.66
CA VAL A 212 9.51 -22.52 -21.79
C VAL A 212 8.33 -22.98 -22.63
N GLN A 213 8.21 -22.50 -23.86
CA GLN A 213 7.40 -23.18 -24.87
C GLN A 213 8.18 -24.45 -25.23
N PRO A 214 7.63 -25.68 -25.07
CA PRO A 214 8.29 -26.83 -25.63
C PRO A 214 8.17 -26.69 -27.15
N SER A 215 9.29 -26.33 -27.78
CA SER A 215 9.46 -26.49 -29.21
C SER A 215 9.28 -27.98 -29.52
N PHE A 216 8.06 -28.35 -29.91
CA PHE A 216 7.80 -29.58 -30.65
C PHE A 216 8.49 -29.43 -32.00
N CYS A 217 9.80 -29.68 -32.04
CA CYS A 217 10.47 -30.04 -33.27
C CYS A 217 9.95 -31.44 -33.63
N GLN A 218 8.86 -31.47 -34.41
CA GLN A 218 8.54 -32.62 -35.25
C GLN A 218 9.76 -32.85 -36.15
N THR A 219 10.58 -33.84 -35.82
CA THR A 219 11.53 -34.41 -36.77
C THR A 219 10.74 -35.16 -37.83
N SER A 220 10.36 -34.44 -38.88
CA SER A 220 10.02 -35.03 -40.18
C SER A 220 11.23 -35.79 -40.70
N ARG A 221 11.32 -37.10 -40.46
CA ARG A 221 12.22 -37.98 -41.20
C ARG A 221 11.62 -38.20 -42.59
N SER A 222 11.95 -37.31 -43.53
CA SER A 222 11.85 -37.57 -44.96
C SER A 222 13.07 -38.37 -45.41
N TYR A 223 12.81 -39.51 -46.04
CA TYR A 223 13.73 -40.35 -46.78
C TYR A 223 14.54 -39.54 -47.80
N PHE A 224 15.85 -39.82 -47.95
CA PHE A 224 16.50 -39.83 -49.25
C PHE A 224 17.70 -40.78 -49.28
N ASN A 225 17.76 -41.50 -50.41
CA ASN A 225 18.79 -42.42 -50.89
C ASN A 225 20.18 -41.81 -50.95
N ASN A 226 21.20 -42.67 -50.79
CA ASN A 226 22.45 -42.81 -51.55
C ASN A 226 23.21 -43.96 -50.85
N GLY A 227 23.64 -45.07 -51.46
CA GLY A 227 24.16 -45.26 -52.81
C GLY A 227 25.63 -45.63 -52.69
N GLU A 228 25.91 -46.90 -52.34
CA GLU A 228 27.07 -47.75 -52.72
C GLU A 228 26.92 -49.15 -52.13
#